data_AF-A0A3L7RVX3-F1
#
_entry.id   AF-A0A3L7RVX3-F1
#
_cell.length_a   1.000
_cell.length_b   1.000
_cell.length_c   1.000
_cell.angle_alpha   90.00
_cell.angle_beta   90.00
_cell.angle_gamma   90.00
#
_symmetry.space_group_name_H-M   'P 1'
#
loop_
_entity.id
_entity.type
_entity.pdbx_description
1 polymer ?
#
loop_
_entity_poly.entity_id
_entity_poly.type
_entity_poly.pdbx_seq_one_letter_code
_entity_poly.pdbx_strand_id
1 'polypeptide(L)'
;SEPLGKLGVEFQHQPYDHVLKDEEKLDTQVCNLVEYIARKPERKEIVSLDQFKSYPYTDCLIPGYPELKIWQPDFWPRFWRCYSFLRKNGLFRPADEVL
;
A
#
# COMPACT_ATOMS: atom_id res chain seq x y z
N SER A 1 4.66 -14.74 20.02
CA SER A 1 4.38 -13.38 20.54
C SER A 1 3.16 -13.43 21.44
N GLU A 2 3.38 -13.63 22.74
CA GLU A 2 2.35 -13.76 23.79
C GLU A 2 1.22 -12.70 23.82
N PRO A 3 1.43 -11.44 23.38
CA PRO A 3 0.35 -10.44 23.37
C PRO A 3 -0.74 -10.66 22.31
N LEU A 4 -0.37 -11.20 21.14
CA LEU A 4 -1.30 -11.34 20.00
C LEU A 4 -2.25 -12.53 20.16
N GLY A 5 -1.76 -13.62 20.78
CA GLY A 5 -2.57 -14.79 21.10
C GLY A 5 -3.74 -14.47 22.05
N LYS A 6 -3.60 -13.49 22.95
CA LYS A 6 -4.69 -13.02 23.82
C LYS A 6 -5.81 -12.29 23.07
N LEU A 7 -5.50 -11.76 21.88
CA LEU A 7 -6.44 -11.09 20.99
C LEU A 7 -7.01 -12.03 19.92
N GLY A 8 -6.64 -13.32 19.93
CA GLY A 8 -7.06 -14.30 18.92
C GLY A 8 -6.50 -14.01 17.52
N VAL A 9 -5.40 -13.27 17.42
CA VAL A 9 -4.77 -12.90 16.15
C VAL A 9 -3.36 -13.47 16.08
N GLU A 10 -2.95 -13.90 14.89
CA GLU A 10 -1.62 -14.42 14.62
C GLU A 10 -0.91 -13.58 13.55
N PHE A 11 0.42 -13.52 13.62
CA PHE A 11 1.19 -12.87 12.57
C PHE A 11 1.05 -13.64 11.26
N GLN A 12 0.83 -12.91 10.17
CA GLN A 12 0.85 -13.53 8.86
C GLN A 12 2.24 -14.13 8.58
N HIS A 13 2.26 -15.42 8.26
CA HIS A 13 3.45 -16.15 7.82
C HIS A 13 3.83 -15.66 6.41
N GLN A 14 4.71 -14.66 6.32
CA GLN A 14 5.31 -14.07 5.10
C GLN A 14 4.35 -13.26 4.18
N PRO A 15 4.70 -12.02 3.77
CA PRO A 15 4.04 -11.35 2.66
C PRO A 15 4.65 -11.83 1.33
N TYR A 16 3.81 -12.36 0.44
CA TYR A 16 4.16 -12.84 -0.90
C TYR A 16 4.96 -11.82 -1.74
N ASP A 17 6.26 -12.05 -1.81
CA ASP A 17 7.11 -12.41 -2.98
C ASP A 17 7.42 -11.45 -4.14
N HIS A 18 6.98 -10.18 -4.16
CA HIS A 18 7.53 -9.25 -5.18
C HIS A 18 7.78 -7.85 -4.64
N VAL A 19 9.06 -7.52 -4.48
CA VAL A 19 9.54 -6.16 -4.23
C VAL A 19 9.84 -5.52 -5.58
N LEU A 20 9.17 -4.41 -5.90
CA LEU A 20 9.42 -3.66 -7.13
C LEU A 20 10.85 -3.13 -7.14
N LYS A 21 11.62 -3.50 -8.16
CA LYS A 21 12.94 -2.93 -8.44
C LYS A 21 12.83 -1.54 -9.06
N ASP A 22 13.92 -0.81 -9.13
CA ASP A 22 13.93 0.55 -9.70
C ASP A 22 13.46 0.60 -11.14
N GLU A 23 13.73 -0.44 -11.94
CA GLU A 23 13.26 -0.55 -13.32
C GLU A 23 11.74 -0.86 -13.43
N GLU A 24 11.16 -1.36 -12.35
CA GLU A 24 9.75 -1.77 -12.21
C GLU A 24 8.88 -0.66 -11.61
N LYS A 25 9.47 0.46 -11.18
CA LYS A 25 8.75 1.66 -10.71
C LYS A 25 8.12 2.46 -11.85
N LEU A 26 7.55 1.78 -12.84
CA LEU A 26 6.65 2.37 -13.82
C LEU A 26 5.30 2.63 -13.17
N ASP A 27 4.67 3.75 -13.50
CA ASP A 27 3.41 4.20 -12.88
C ASP A 27 2.33 3.09 -12.88
N THR A 28 2.28 2.27 -13.94
CA THR A 28 1.32 1.18 -14.07
C THR A 28 1.60 -0.03 -13.16
N GLN A 29 2.87 -0.36 -12.91
CA GLN A 29 3.22 -1.54 -12.10
C GLN A 29 2.94 -1.31 -10.62
N VAL A 30 3.19 -0.10 -10.13
CA VAL A 30 2.83 0.29 -8.75
C VAL A 30 1.31 0.21 -8.56
N CYS A 31 0.53 0.75 -9.51
CA CYS A 31 -0.93 0.67 -9.46
C CYS A 31 -1.43 -0.79 -9.42
N ASN A 32 -0.90 -1.64 -10.31
CA ASN A 32 -1.27 -3.05 -10.38
C ASN A 32 -0.93 -3.80 -9.09
N LEU A 33 0.25 -3.53 -8.49
CA LEU A 33 0.64 -4.15 -7.23
C LEU A 33 -0.27 -3.72 -6.08
N VAL A 34 -0.59 -2.44 -5.98
CA VAL A 34 -1.51 -1.93 -4.95
C VAL A 34 -2.89 -2.56 -5.10
N GLU A 35 -3.42 -2.65 -6.32
CA GLU A 35 -4.70 -3.31 -6.57
C GLU A 35 -4.65 -4.80 -6.23
N TYR A 36 -3.58 -5.49 -6.62
CA TYR A 36 -3.35 -6.88 -6.24
C TYR A 36 -3.41 -7.03 -4.72
N ILE A 37 -2.63 -6.27 -3.96
CA ILE A 37 -2.61 -6.35 -2.49
C ILE A 37 -4.01 -6.07 -1.93
N ALA A 38 -4.68 -5.04 -2.44
CA ALA A 38 -5.98 -4.64 -1.94
C ALA A 38 -7.10 -5.67 -2.21
N ARG A 39 -6.99 -6.48 -3.27
CA ARG A 39 -7.91 -7.60 -3.57
C ARG A 39 -7.61 -8.88 -2.79
N LYS A 40 -6.57 -8.90 -1.94
CA LYS A 40 -6.25 -10.05 -1.07
C LYS A 40 -7.40 -10.50 -0.16
N PRO A 41 -8.23 -9.62 0.43
CA PRO A 41 -9.38 -10.02 1.24
C PRO A 41 -10.39 -10.88 0.47
N GLU A 42 -10.62 -10.58 -0.81
CA GLU A 42 -11.50 -11.39 -1.68
C GLU A 42 -10.91 -12.78 -1.91
N ARG A 43 -9.61 -12.84 -2.21
CA ARG A 43 -8.89 -14.10 -2.47
C ARG A 43 -8.77 -14.98 -1.23
N LYS A 44 -8.93 -14.40 -0.05
CA LYS A 44 -9.00 -15.08 1.24
C LYS A 44 -10.42 -15.31 1.72
N GLU A 45 -11.43 -14.99 0.91
CA GLU A 45 -12.86 -15.15 1.23
C GLU A 45 -13.27 -14.39 2.52
N ILE A 46 -12.52 -13.34 2.89
CA ILE A 46 -12.85 -12.46 4.03
C ILE A 46 -13.99 -11.52 3.65
N VAL A 47 -14.07 -11.13 2.38
CA VAL A 47 -15.14 -10.33 1.80
C VAL A 47 -15.60 -10.96 0.49
N SER A 48 -16.84 -10.69 0.08
CA SER A 48 -17.38 -11.17 -1.20
C SER A 48 -16.64 -10.59 -2.41
N LEU A 49 -16.85 -11.20 -3.57
CA LEU A 49 -16.35 -10.68 -4.85
C LEU A 49 -16.81 -9.23 -5.08
N ASP A 50 -15.88 -8.41 -5.58
CA ASP A 50 -16.01 -6.97 -5.81
C ASP A 50 -16.34 -6.13 -4.56
N GLN A 51 -16.09 -6.68 -3.36
CA GLN A 51 -16.23 -5.98 -2.08
C GLN A 51 -14.88 -5.64 -1.43
N PHE A 52 -13.74 -5.81 -2.12
CA PHE A 52 -12.42 -5.46 -1.58
C PHE A 52 -12.33 -4.03 -1.00
N LYS A 53 -13.08 -3.08 -1.57
CA LYS A 53 -13.07 -1.67 -1.12
C LYS A 53 -13.72 -1.43 0.24
N SER A 54 -14.56 -2.36 0.71
CA SER A 54 -15.22 -2.25 2.01
C SER A 54 -14.39 -2.83 3.16
N TYR A 55 -13.26 -3.49 2.85
CA TYR A 55 -12.39 -4.07 3.87
C TYR A 55 -11.67 -2.96 4.66
N PRO A 56 -11.95 -2.81 5.98
CA PRO A 56 -11.52 -1.63 6.74
C PRO A 56 -10.01 -1.56 7.02
N TYR A 57 -9.28 -2.64 6.72
CA TYR A 57 -7.84 -2.74 6.96
C TYR A 57 -7.01 -2.55 5.67
N THR A 58 -7.62 -2.02 4.60
CA THR A 58 -6.91 -1.60 3.38
C THR A 58 -7.12 -0.11 3.15
N ASP A 59 -6.06 0.69 3.34
CA ASP A 59 -6.05 2.13 3.01
C ASP A 59 -4.60 2.60 2.75
N CYS A 60 -4.43 3.89 2.41
CA CYS A 60 -3.14 4.55 2.26
C CYS A 60 -3.08 5.79 3.17
N LEU A 61 -1.88 6.11 3.64
CA LEU A 61 -1.57 7.36 4.32
C LEU A 61 -0.42 8.05 3.58
N ILE A 62 -0.66 9.26 3.09
CA ILE A 62 0.38 10.12 2.52
C ILE A 62 0.63 11.28 3.49
N PRO A 63 1.88 11.48 3.96
CA PRO A 63 2.22 12.65 4.75
C PRO A 63 1.83 13.95 4.05
N GLY A 64 1.10 14.82 4.76
CA GLY A 64 0.57 16.07 4.22
C GLY A 64 -0.76 15.97 3.46
N TYR A 65 -1.28 14.75 3.22
CA TYR A 65 -2.57 14.50 2.56
C TYR A 65 -3.36 13.40 3.30
N PRO A 66 -3.74 13.61 4.58
CA PRO A 66 -4.47 12.61 5.39
C PRO A 66 -5.87 12.30 4.86
N GLU A 67 -6.43 13.18 4.03
CA GLU A 67 -7.74 13.02 3.40
C GLU A 67 -7.72 12.08 2.19
N LEU A 68 -6.52 11.75 1.67
CA LEU A 68 -6.38 10.97 0.47
C LEU A 68 -6.72 9.50 0.72
N LYS A 69 -7.69 8.97 -0.02
CA LYS A 69 -8.16 7.58 0.06
C LYS A 69 -7.85 6.81 -1.22
N ILE A 70 -7.38 5.57 -1.09
CA ILE A 70 -6.97 4.74 -2.25
C ILE A 70 -8.06 4.56 -3.31
N TRP A 71 -9.34 4.63 -2.91
CA TRP A 71 -10.48 4.39 -3.79
C TRP A 71 -11.10 5.63 -4.40
N GLN A 72 -10.61 6.82 -4.06
CA GLN A 72 -11.15 8.04 -4.65
C GLN A 72 -10.71 8.16 -6.13
N PRO A 73 -11.56 8.71 -7.02
CA PRO A 73 -11.27 8.75 -8.45
C PRO A 73 -9.96 9.45 -8.82
N ASP A 74 -9.53 10.44 -8.03
CA ASP A 74 -8.33 11.24 -8.27
C ASP A 74 -7.13 10.85 -7.39
N PHE A 75 -7.18 9.68 -6.74
CA PHE A 75 -6.08 9.16 -5.91
C PHE A 75 -4.75 9.14 -6.69
N TRP A 76 -4.71 8.42 -7.81
CA TRP A 76 -3.48 8.19 -8.57
C TRP A 76 -2.86 9.49 -9.11
N PRO A 77 -3.61 10.40 -9.75
CA PRO A 77 -3.08 11.70 -10.14
C PRO A 77 -2.50 12.51 -8.97
N ARG A 78 -3.15 12.49 -7.79
CA ARG A 78 -2.64 13.17 -6.59
C ARG A 78 -1.39 12.49 -6.05
N PHE A 79 -1.39 11.18 -5.93
CA PHE A 79 -0.25 10.37 -5.49
C PHE A 79 0.99 10.69 -6.34
N TRP A 80 0.88 10.61 -7.67
CA TRP A 80 2.01 10.84 -8.56
C TRP A 80 2.53 12.27 -8.55
N ARG A 81 1.66 13.26 -8.36
CA ARG A 81 2.08 14.66 -8.11
C ARG A 81 2.88 14.79 -6.82
N CYS A 82 2.39 14.20 -5.73
CA CYS A 82 3.09 14.22 -4.44
C CYS A 82 4.45 13.52 -4.54
N TYR A 83 4.47 12.31 -5.10
CA TYR A 83 5.69 11.53 -5.32
C TYR A 83 6.71 12.29 -6.18
N SER A 84 6.26 12.87 -7.30
CA SER A 84 7.11 13.66 -8.19
C SER A 84 7.69 14.89 -7.50
N PHE A 85 6.89 15.58 -6.69
CA PHE A 85 7.34 16.73 -5.90
C PHE A 85 8.41 16.30 -4.88
N LEU A 86 8.15 15.26 -4.10
CA LEU A 86 9.09 14.77 -3.09
C LEU A 86 10.40 14.31 -3.73
N ARG A 87 10.33 13.60 -4.87
CA ARG A 87 11.50 13.15 -5.63
C ARG A 87 12.33 14.32 -6.17
N LYS A 88 11.68 15.33 -6.77
CA LYS A 88 12.37 16.51 -7.33
C LYS A 88 13.04 17.37 -6.27
N ASN A 89 12.45 17.46 -5.08
CA ASN A 89 12.98 18.30 -3.99
C ASN A 89 13.93 17.55 -3.05
N GLY A 90 14.31 16.31 -3.35
CA GLY A 90 15.21 15.52 -2.49
C GLY A 90 14.64 15.24 -1.10
N LEU A 91 13.31 15.24 -0.96
CA LEU A 91 12.62 14.97 0.30
C LEU A 91 12.42 13.47 0.56
N PHE A 92 12.99 12.62 -0.30
CA PHE A 92 13.18 11.20 -0.04
C PHE A 92 14.57 11.01 0.55
N ARG A 93 14.66 10.48 1.78
CA ARG A 93 15.91 9.84 2.21
C ARG A 93 16.10 8.55 1.41
N PRO A 94 17.25 8.34 0.76
CA PRO A 94 17.63 7.02 0.29
C PRO A 94 17.61 6.06 1.48
N ALA A 95 17.16 4.82 1.28
CA ALA A 95 17.13 3.81 2.34
C ALA A 95 18.53 3.47 2.90
N ASP A 96 19.59 4.01 2.29
CA ASP A 96 20.99 3.71 2.55
C ASP A 96 21.66 4.69 3.55
N GLU A 97 20.95 5.68 4.09
CA GLU A 97 21.46 6.49 5.21
C GLU A 97 21.42 5.67 6.51
N VAL A 98 22.54 4.99 6.81
CA VAL A 98 22.79 4.30 8.08
C VAL A 98 22.79 5.33 9.23
N LEU A 99 22.00 5.03 10.29
CA LEU A 99 21.94 5.79 11.54
C LEU A 99 23.26 5.74 12.33
#